data_AF-A0A2N1MHU5-F1
#
_entry.id   AF-A0A2N1MHU5-F1
#
_cell.length_a   1.000
_cell.length_b   1.000
_cell.length_c   1.000
_cell.angle_alpha   90.00
_cell.angle_beta   90.00
_cell.angle_gamma   90.00
#
_symmetry.space_group_name_H-M   'P 1'
#
loop_
_entity.id
_entity.type
_entity.pdbx_description
1 polymer ?
#
loop_
_entity_poly.entity_id
_entity_poly.type
_entity_poly.pdbx_seq_one_letter_code
_entity_poly.pdbx_strand_id
1 'polypeptide(L)'
;MILQVYDGNIHPDEWLKQFNTYCFLKEITENNIKFAKMMIDSTINVPKDVTSLTEIISALKVDASFTIFKNTNKRKLQILKYKSEKVGGDTAKFIDTFRKLCRDSEIVDLDEQKQYFIETLPFVATGKYLSTNENLRYETGSKSQMVFLGDTEPHRISFWKIKFDKDYATIDTFMTSQQRFDKFLGLRHDFQVNIGKEVFKEVACHNKGIGVNDNCCIELIE
;
A
#
# COMPACT_ATOMS: atom_id res chain seq x y z
N MET A 1 32.19 -6.60 0.34
CA MET A 1 31.40 -5.58 1.08
C MET A 1 32.25 -4.34 1.20
N ILE A 2 31.73 -3.20 0.75
CA ILE A 2 32.37 -1.89 0.92
C ILE A 2 31.61 -1.23 2.06
N LEU A 3 32.31 -0.91 3.15
CA LEU A 3 31.72 -0.14 4.25
C LEU A 3 31.52 1.30 3.78
N GLN A 4 30.30 1.80 3.86
CA GLN A 4 30.01 3.19 3.55
C GLN A 4 30.24 4.09 4.76
N VAL A 5 30.65 5.32 4.49
CA VAL A 5 30.67 6.42 5.47
C VAL A 5 29.22 6.70 5.90
N TYR A 6 29.02 6.97 7.19
CA TYR A 6 27.73 7.44 7.68
C TYR A 6 27.55 8.92 7.32
N ASP A 7 26.66 9.19 6.38
CA ASP A 7 26.35 10.52 5.84
C ASP A 7 24.91 10.97 6.15
N GLY A 8 24.21 10.23 7.01
CA GLY A 8 22.79 10.45 7.33
C GLY A 8 21.80 9.82 6.35
N ASN A 9 22.23 9.14 5.29
CA ASN A 9 21.34 8.50 4.30
C ASN A 9 21.07 7.01 4.57
N ILE A 10 21.40 6.53 5.77
CA ILE A 10 21.14 5.17 6.24
C ILE A 10 20.70 5.22 7.69
N HIS A 11 19.83 4.29 8.09
CA HIS A 11 19.44 4.14 9.49
C HIS A 11 20.66 3.81 10.37
N PRO A 12 20.91 4.53 11.50
CA PRO A 12 22.09 4.32 12.35
C PRO A 12 22.32 2.86 12.77
N ASP A 13 21.26 2.13 13.12
CA ASP A 13 21.37 0.72 13.51
C ASP A 13 21.75 -0.19 12.33
N GLU A 14 21.29 0.12 11.11
CA GLU A 14 21.66 -0.63 9.91
C GLU A 14 23.11 -0.33 9.52
N TRP A 15 23.54 0.93 9.65
CA TRP A 15 24.95 1.29 9.49
C TRP A 15 25.84 0.59 10.51
N LEU A 16 25.46 0.54 11.79
CA LEU A 16 26.20 -0.18 12.82
C LEU A 16 26.36 -1.66 12.47
N LYS A 17 25.31 -2.29 11.95
CA LYS A 17 25.35 -3.68 11.49
C LYS A 17 26.36 -3.86 10.35
N GLN A 18 26.36 -2.98 9.36
CA GLN A 18 27.33 -3.00 8.26
C GLN A 18 28.75 -2.78 8.76
N PHE A 19 28.94 -1.81 9.66
CA PHE A 19 30.21 -1.50 10.31
C PHE A 19 30.77 -2.70 11.07
N ASN A 20 29.96 -3.33 11.93
CA ASN A 20 30.37 -4.51 12.70
C ASN A 20 30.69 -5.69 11.79
N THR A 21 29.90 -5.92 10.74
CA THR A 21 30.18 -6.98 9.76
C THR A 21 31.52 -6.72 9.06
N TYR A 22 31.80 -5.46 8.69
CA TYR A 22 33.07 -5.08 8.09
C TYR A 22 34.24 -5.29 9.05
N CYS A 23 34.13 -4.82 10.29
CA CYS A 23 35.16 -5.02 11.32
C CYS A 23 35.45 -6.50 11.55
N PHE A 24 34.40 -7.34 11.61
CA PHE A 24 34.54 -8.78 11.74
C PHE A 24 35.33 -9.40 10.57
N LEU A 25 34.96 -9.09 9.32
CA LEU A 25 35.64 -9.62 8.13
C LEU A 25 37.07 -9.12 7.96
N LYS A 26 37.40 -7.97 8.55
CA LYS A 26 38.74 -7.36 8.50
C LYS A 26 39.56 -7.59 9.76
N GLU A 27 39.04 -8.39 10.70
CA GLU A 27 39.70 -8.70 11.96
C GLU A 27 40.08 -7.44 12.76
N ILE A 28 39.26 -6.39 12.65
CA ILE A 28 39.43 -5.13 13.38
C ILE A 28 38.84 -5.32 14.78
N THR A 29 39.68 -5.67 15.74
CA THR A 29 39.29 -5.92 17.14
C THR A 29 39.61 -4.74 18.06
N GLU A 30 40.73 -4.05 17.81
CA GLU A 30 41.16 -2.88 18.57
C GLU A 30 40.73 -1.57 17.89
N ASN A 31 40.48 -0.51 18.68
CA ASN A 31 40.19 0.85 18.19
C ASN A 31 38.94 0.99 17.30
N ASN A 32 37.99 0.04 17.35
CA ASN A 32 36.74 0.11 16.58
C ASN A 32 35.95 1.42 16.83
N ILE A 33 36.00 2.00 18.03
CA ILE A 33 35.36 3.29 18.34
C ILE A 33 36.02 4.43 17.57
N LYS A 34 37.37 4.49 17.58
CA LYS A 34 38.12 5.51 16.83
C LYS A 34 37.87 5.36 15.33
N PHE A 35 37.85 4.12 14.84
CA PHE A 35 37.55 3.83 13.45
C PHE A 35 36.11 4.23 13.07
N ALA A 36 35.11 3.95 13.93
CA ALA A 36 33.73 4.39 13.73
C ALA A 36 33.65 5.92 13.63
N LYS A 37 34.32 6.67 14.51
CA LYS A 37 34.39 8.15 14.45
C LYS A 37 34.99 8.67 13.14
N MET A 38 35.96 7.96 12.56
CA MET A 38 36.55 8.30 11.25
C MET A 38 35.62 7.98 10.07
N MET A 39 34.64 7.09 10.26
CA MET A 39 33.69 6.65 9.24
C MET A 39 32.36 7.43 9.29
N ILE A 40 32.34 8.58 9.98
CA ILE A 40 31.20 9.49 10.04
C ILE A 40 31.55 10.73 9.24
N ASP A 41 30.61 11.19 8.41
CA ASP A 41 30.79 12.40 7.62
C ASP A 41 31.08 13.60 8.52
N SER A 42 32.06 14.41 8.13
CA SER A 42 32.53 15.56 8.93
C SER A 42 31.47 16.63 9.18
N THR A 43 30.37 16.63 8.43
CA THR A 43 29.23 17.53 8.64
C THR A 43 28.35 17.12 9.82
N ILE A 44 28.47 15.88 10.31
CA ILE A 44 27.69 15.32 11.42
C ILE A 44 28.51 15.39 12.70
N ASN A 45 27.99 16.09 13.70
CA ASN A 45 28.69 16.31 14.96
C ASN A 45 28.41 15.19 15.96
N VAL A 46 29.46 14.42 16.30
CA VAL A 46 29.43 13.43 17.38
C VAL A 46 30.25 13.95 18.58
N PRO A 47 29.72 13.88 19.82
CA PRO A 47 30.47 14.31 21.00
C PRO A 47 31.83 13.60 21.13
N LYS A 48 32.86 14.36 21.53
CA LYS A 48 34.25 13.88 21.55
C LYS A 48 34.49 12.80 22.60
N ASP A 49 33.78 12.90 23.72
CA ASP A 49 33.85 12.08 24.93
C ASP A 49 33.15 10.71 24.79
N VAL A 50 32.47 10.44 23.67
CA VAL A 50 31.83 9.15 23.39
C VAL A 50 32.82 7.99 23.51
N THR A 51 32.48 7.00 24.32
CA THR A 51 33.31 5.83 24.69
C THR A 51 32.80 4.49 24.16
N SER A 52 31.60 4.44 23.58
CA SER A 52 31.00 3.20 23.08
C SER A 52 30.34 3.38 21.71
N LEU A 53 30.23 2.29 20.93
CA LEU A 53 29.50 2.32 19.66
C LEU A 53 28.02 2.66 19.86
N THR A 54 27.42 2.24 20.98
CA THR A 54 26.05 2.56 21.36
C THR A 54 25.83 4.05 21.61
N GLU A 55 26.80 4.73 22.23
CA GLU A 55 26.79 6.18 22.39
C GLU A 55 26.94 6.90 21.03
N ILE A 56 27.78 6.38 20.13
CA ILE A 56 27.88 6.92 18.75
C ILE A 56 26.50 6.84 18.09
N ILE A 57 25.86 5.68 18.09
CA ILE A 57 24.53 5.51 17.48
C ILE A 57 23.48 6.42 18.12
N SER A 58 23.52 6.59 19.44
CA SER A 58 22.63 7.51 20.13
C SER A 58 22.85 8.96 19.67
N ALA A 59 24.10 9.38 19.51
CA ALA A 59 24.43 10.71 18.97
C ALA A 59 23.96 10.87 17.52
N LEU A 60 24.15 9.85 16.67
CA LEU A 60 23.68 9.88 15.28
C LEU A 60 22.15 9.98 15.19
N LYS A 61 21.41 9.32 16.10
CA LYS A 61 19.94 9.42 16.17
C LYS A 61 19.44 10.78 16.65
N VAL A 62 20.24 11.53 17.40
CA VAL A 62 19.91 12.90 17.86
C VAL A 62 20.19 13.94 16.78
N ASP A 63 21.11 13.65 15.85
CA ASP A 63 21.47 14.59 14.78
C ASP A 63 20.30 14.90 13.83
N ALA A 64 20.31 16.12 13.28
CA ALA A 64 19.26 16.59 12.37
C ALA A 64 19.16 15.75 11.09
N SER A 65 20.27 15.19 10.61
CA SER A 65 20.31 14.32 9.44
C SER A 65 19.42 13.08 9.60
N PHE A 66 19.41 12.44 10.78
CA PHE A 66 18.55 11.28 11.03
C PHE A 66 17.07 11.66 11.03
N THR A 67 16.72 12.82 11.60
CA THR A 67 15.34 13.33 11.56
C THR A 67 14.89 13.58 10.11
N ILE A 68 15.75 14.17 9.27
CA ILE A 68 15.47 14.41 7.85
C ILE A 68 15.32 13.10 7.10
N PHE A 69 16.20 12.12 7.35
CA PHE A 69 16.15 10.78 6.78
C PHE A 69 14.83 10.08 7.11
N LYS A 70 14.45 10.05 8.39
CA LYS A 70 13.19 9.46 8.87
C LYS A 70 11.98 10.06 8.16
N ASN A 71 11.89 11.39 8.15
CA ASN A 71 10.78 12.11 7.50
C ASN A 71 10.74 11.88 5.98
N THR A 72 11.91 11.75 5.34
CA THR A 72 12.00 11.47 3.91
C THR A 72 11.47 10.08 3.58
N ASN A 73 11.81 9.05 4.37
CA ASN A 73 11.28 7.71 4.18
C ASN A 73 9.78 7.62 4.46
N LYS A 74 9.27 8.38 5.45
CA LYS A 74 7.82 8.47 5.70
C LYS A 74 7.07 9.06 4.50
N ARG A 75 7.60 10.10 3.86
CA ARG A 75 7.02 10.67 2.63
C ARG A 75 7.06 9.69 1.46
N LYS A 76 8.16 8.95 1.31
CA LYS A 76 8.27 7.88 0.29
C LYS A 76 7.23 6.79 0.51
N LEU A 77 6.94 6.44 1.77
CA LEU A 77 5.92 5.47 2.13
C LEU A 77 4.51 5.94 1.72
N GLN A 78 4.19 7.22 1.97
CA GLN A 78 2.90 7.82 1.62
C GLN A 78 2.62 7.82 0.10
N ILE A 79 3.66 7.94 -0.73
CA ILE A 79 3.51 7.95 -2.19
C ILE A 79 3.74 6.58 -2.82
N LEU A 80 4.08 5.55 -2.02
CA LEU A 80 4.34 4.20 -2.51
C LEU A 80 3.03 3.62 -3.08
N LYS A 81 3.12 3.01 -4.26
CA LYS A 81 1.98 2.35 -4.90
C LYS A 81 2.34 0.93 -5.28
N TYR A 82 1.46 0.01 -4.88
CA TYR A 82 1.55 -1.39 -5.27
C TYR A 82 1.15 -1.54 -6.75
N LYS A 83 1.94 -2.32 -7.47
CA LYS A 83 1.62 -2.80 -8.82
C LYS A 83 1.77 -4.30 -8.81
N SER A 84 0.74 -5.01 -9.26
CA SER A 84 0.79 -6.47 -9.38
C SER A 84 1.58 -6.90 -10.61
N GLU A 85 2.05 -8.14 -10.60
CA GLU A 85 2.76 -8.78 -11.71
C GLU A 85 1.93 -8.74 -13.01
N LYS A 86 0.60 -8.82 -12.91
CA LYS A 86 -0.34 -8.75 -14.05
C LYS A 86 -0.21 -7.46 -14.87
N VAL A 87 0.21 -6.37 -14.23
CA VAL A 87 0.43 -5.05 -14.86
C VAL A 87 1.92 -4.67 -14.91
N GLY A 88 2.81 -5.65 -14.82
CA GLY A 88 4.27 -5.46 -14.88
C GLY A 88 4.91 -4.97 -13.59
N GLY A 89 4.27 -5.18 -12.44
CA GLY A 89 4.84 -4.95 -11.12
C GLY A 89 5.69 -6.12 -10.60
N ASP A 90 6.22 -5.95 -9.39
CA ASP A 90 7.05 -6.93 -8.70
C ASP A 90 6.71 -6.90 -7.20
N THR A 91 5.97 -7.91 -6.73
CA THR A 91 5.50 -7.96 -5.35
C THR A 91 6.66 -8.13 -4.37
N ALA A 92 7.69 -8.92 -4.70
CA ALA A 92 8.84 -9.13 -3.81
C ALA A 92 9.60 -7.82 -3.58
N LYS A 93 9.86 -7.06 -4.66
CA LYS A 93 10.52 -5.76 -4.60
C LYS A 93 9.66 -4.71 -3.89
N PHE A 94 8.35 -4.73 -4.08
CA PHE A 94 7.42 -3.87 -3.37
C PHE A 94 7.47 -4.13 -1.85
N ILE A 95 7.35 -5.39 -1.42
CA ILE A 95 7.38 -5.76 0.00
C ILE A 95 8.73 -5.41 0.64
N ASP A 96 9.84 -5.65 -0.05
CA ASP A 96 11.18 -5.25 0.41
C ASP A 96 11.26 -3.72 0.59
N THR A 97 10.78 -2.96 -0.40
CA THR A 97 10.76 -1.49 -0.34
C THR A 97 9.88 -0.99 0.81
N PHE A 98 8.67 -1.52 0.95
CA PHE A 98 7.73 -1.17 2.01
C PHE A 98 8.34 -1.40 3.40
N ARG A 99 8.90 -2.59 3.64
CA ARG A 99 9.53 -2.94 4.94
C ARG A 99 10.70 -2.04 5.26
N LYS A 100 11.56 -1.74 4.27
CA LYS A 100 12.68 -0.81 4.44
C LYS A 100 12.20 0.59 4.81
N LEU A 101 11.17 1.09 4.12
CA LEU A 101 10.60 2.41 4.41
C LEU A 101 9.98 2.47 5.80
N CYS A 102 9.26 1.44 6.25
CA CYS A 102 8.72 1.39 7.61
C CYS A 102 9.83 1.40 8.68
N ARG A 103 10.85 0.54 8.52
CA ARG A 103 12.02 0.50 9.41
C ARG A 103 12.75 1.84 9.45
N ASP A 104 13.06 2.39 8.28
CA ASP A 104 13.84 3.63 8.15
C ASP A 104 13.04 4.87 8.61
N SER A 105 11.71 4.74 8.72
CA SER A 105 10.82 5.75 9.28
C SER A 105 10.57 5.58 10.78
N GLU A 106 11.14 4.55 11.43
CA GLU A 106 10.82 4.10 12.80
C GLU A 106 9.32 3.88 13.06
N ILE A 107 8.57 3.42 12.05
CA ILE A 107 7.14 3.06 12.19
C ILE A 107 7.09 1.62 12.73
N VAL A 108 7.04 1.49 14.05
CA VAL A 108 7.04 0.18 14.75
C VAL A 108 5.62 -0.35 14.97
N ASP A 109 4.64 0.54 15.07
CA ASP A 109 3.25 0.16 15.32
C ASP A 109 2.64 -0.61 14.14
N LEU A 110 2.08 -1.79 14.43
CA LEU A 110 1.57 -2.69 13.40
C LEU A 110 0.30 -2.14 12.72
N ASP A 111 -0.52 -1.39 13.44
CA ASP A 111 -1.75 -0.83 12.88
C ASP A 111 -1.44 0.39 11.99
N GLU A 112 -0.46 1.22 12.36
CA GLU A 112 0.09 2.26 11.48
C GLU A 112 0.72 1.65 10.22
N GLN A 113 1.46 0.54 10.33
CA GLN A 113 1.99 -0.16 9.15
C GLN A 113 0.89 -0.71 8.25
N LYS A 114 -0.15 -1.35 8.81
CA LYS A 114 -1.30 -1.83 8.02
C LYS A 114 -1.98 -0.68 7.28
N GLN A 115 -2.15 0.47 7.94
CA GLN A 115 -2.75 1.65 7.34
C GLN A 115 -1.95 2.13 6.12
N TYR A 116 -0.63 2.28 6.25
CA TYR A 116 0.22 2.64 5.10
C TYR A 116 0.17 1.58 4.00
N PHE A 117 0.15 0.29 4.36
CA PHE A 117 0.08 -0.78 3.37
C PHE A 117 -1.21 -0.69 2.54
N ILE A 118 -2.35 -0.50 3.19
CA ILE A 118 -3.65 -0.34 2.53
C ILE A 118 -3.64 0.88 1.59
N GLU A 119 -3.04 2.00 2.02
CA GLU A 119 -2.91 3.22 1.19
C GLU A 119 -2.06 3.04 -0.08
N THR A 120 -1.20 2.01 -0.11
CA THR A 120 -0.44 1.65 -1.32
C THR A 120 -1.27 0.88 -2.34
N LEU A 121 -2.35 0.22 -1.94
CA LEU A 121 -3.12 -0.67 -2.80
C LEU A 121 -3.94 0.15 -3.81
N PRO A 122 -3.99 -0.28 -5.08
CA PRO A 122 -4.73 0.44 -6.12
C PRO A 122 -6.25 0.45 -5.89
N PHE A 123 -6.76 -0.46 -5.06
CA PHE A 123 -8.20 -0.63 -4.87
C PHE A 123 -8.53 -1.30 -3.52
N VAL A 124 -8.39 -0.58 -2.39
CA VAL A 124 -9.10 -0.97 -1.15
C VAL A 124 -9.76 0.26 -0.52
N ALA A 125 -11.08 0.10 -0.39
CA ALA A 125 -12.08 0.84 0.37
C ALA A 125 -11.68 2.25 0.83
N THR A 126 -12.15 3.25 0.11
CA THR A 126 -12.37 4.62 0.62
C THR A 126 -13.31 4.67 1.85
N GLY A 127 -13.65 3.53 2.46
CA GLY A 127 -14.78 3.33 3.36
C GLY A 127 -16.13 3.40 2.67
N LYS A 128 -16.18 3.70 1.36
CA LYS A 128 -17.42 4.05 0.67
C LYS A 128 -18.19 2.83 0.20
N TYR A 129 -19.52 2.89 0.33
CA TYR A 129 -20.40 1.83 -0.12
C TYR A 129 -20.74 1.93 -1.61
N LEU A 130 -20.75 0.79 -2.31
CA LEU A 130 -21.29 0.69 -3.67
C LEU A 130 -22.75 1.15 -3.67
N SER A 131 -23.06 2.16 -4.47
CA SER A 131 -24.33 2.90 -4.41
C SER A 131 -24.91 3.13 -5.79
N THR A 132 -26.24 3.29 -5.84
CA THR A 132 -26.95 3.65 -7.05
C THR A 132 -28.24 4.42 -6.75
N ASN A 133 -28.60 5.36 -7.62
CA ASN A 133 -29.79 6.19 -7.47
C ASN A 133 -30.64 6.09 -8.76
N GLU A 134 -31.96 5.91 -8.61
CA GLU A 134 -32.89 5.73 -9.72
C GLU A 134 -32.92 6.91 -10.71
N ASN A 135 -32.59 8.11 -10.22
CA ASN A 135 -32.58 9.35 -10.99
C ASN A 135 -31.22 9.62 -11.67
N LEU A 136 -30.18 8.84 -11.35
CA LEU A 136 -28.84 9.02 -11.88
C LEU A 136 -28.53 7.99 -12.96
N ARG A 137 -28.13 8.48 -14.13
CA ARG A 137 -27.76 7.70 -15.31
C ARG A 137 -26.42 8.17 -15.84
N TYR A 138 -25.69 7.29 -16.51
CA TYR A 138 -24.51 7.73 -17.24
C TYR A 138 -24.91 8.68 -18.38
N GLU A 139 -24.16 9.76 -18.56
CA GLU A 139 -24.36 10.69 -19.68
C GLU A 139 -23.88 10.09 -21.00
N THR A 140 -22.86 9.24 -20.92
CA THR A 140 -22.21 8.51 -22.03
C THR A 140 -22.37 7.00 -21.87
N GLY A 141 -21.95 6.22 -22.86
CA GLY A 141 -22.04 4.76 -22.80
C GLY A 141 -23.48 4.27 -22.88
N SER A 142 -23.88 3.35 -21.99
CA SER A 142 -25.18 2.68 -22.11
C SER A 142 -26.38 3.55 -21.71
N LYS A 143 -26.14 4.70 -21.07
CA LYS A 143 -27.18 5.54 -20.41
C LYS A 143 -28.03 4.79 -19.39
N SER A 144 -27.54 3.64 -18.92
CA SER A 144 -28.14 2.87 -17.84
C SER A 144 -28.03 3.61 -16.51
N GLN A 145 -28.73 3.10 -15.50
CA GLN A 145 -28.62 3.65 -14.15
C GLN A 145 -27.19 3.48 -13.63
N MET A 146 -26.63 4.58 -13.14
CA MET A 146 -25.23 4.69 -12.73
C MET A 146 -24.97 3.92 -11.44
N VAL A 147 -23.80 3.29 -11.38
CA VAL A 147 -23.26 2.68 -10.16
C VAL A 147 -21.98 3.43 -9.79
N PHE A 148 -21.85 3.79 -8.52
CA PHE A 148 -20.75 4.63 -8.03
C PHE A 148 -20.38 4.28 -6.59
N LEU A 149 -19.22 4.74 -6.13
CA LEU A 149 -18.85 4.70 -4.70
C LEU A 149 -19.49 5.88 -3.97
N GLY A 150 -20.39 5.58 -3.04
CA GLY A 150 -21.18 6.55 -2.29
C GLY A 150 -20.49 7.09 -1.05
N ASP A 151 -21.22 7.17 0.06
CA ASP A 151 -20.70 7.67 1.33
C ASP A 151 -20.02 6.57 2.15
N THR A 152 -19.31 6.96 3.21
CA THR A 152 -18.72 6.07 4.22
C THR A 152 -19.74 5.52 5.20
N GLU A 153 -20.95 6.09 5.23
CA GLU A 153 -22.08 5.58 6.00
C GLU A 153 -23.12 4.89 5.10
N PRO A 154 -23.76 3.81 5.56
CA PRO A 154 -24.73 3.09 4.76
C PRO A 154 -26.04 3.88 4.61
N HIS A 155 -26.50 4.02 3.37
CA HIS A 155 -27.77 4.65 3.02
C HIS A 155 -28.66 3.70 2.20
N ARG A 156 -29.93 4.07 2.01
CA ARG A 156 -30.86 3.25 1.22
C ARG A 156 -30.37 2.96 -0.21
N ILE A 157 -29.62 3.90 -0.81
CA ILE A 157 -29.04 3.77 -2.15
C ILE A 157 -27.88 2.79 -2.23
N SER A 158 -27.35 2.34 -1.08
CA SER A 158 -26.21 1.43 -0.98
C SER A 158 -26.58 0.04 -0.48
N PHE A 159 -27.88 -0.26 -0.34
CA PHE A 159 -28.36 -1.58 0.06
C PHE A 159 -28.61 -2.48 -1.14
N TRP A 160 -27.94 -3.64 -1.11
CA TRP A 160 -28.02 -4.67 -2.14
C TRP A 160 -28.54 -5.96 -1.53
N LYS A 161 -29.57 -6.52 -2.15
CA LYS A 161 -30.03 -7.88 -1.88
C LYS A 161 -29.15 -8.83 -2.67
N ILE A 162 -28.42 -9.64 -1.93
CA ILE A 162 -27.56 -10.68 -2.47
C ILE A 162 -28.36 -11.97 -2.62
N LYS A 163 -28.25 -12.62 -3.78
CA LYS A 163 -28.77 -13.97 -4.02
C LYS A 163 -27.66 -14.85 -4.58
N PHE A 164 -27.52 -16.02 -4.00
CA PHE A 164 -26.63 -17.06 -4.48
C PHE A 164 -27.36 -17.99 -5.43
N ASP A 165 -26.61 -18.59 -6.35
CA ASP A 165 -27.08 -19.68 -7.21
C ASP A 165 -27.15 -21.03 -6.48
N LYS A 166 -26.53 -21.12 -5.29
CA LYS A 166 -26.46 -22.29 -4.41
C LYS A 166 -27.02 -21.99 -3.01
N ASP A 167 -27.33 -23.04 -2.26
CA ASP A 167 -27.87 -22.94 -0.89
C ASP A 167 -26.87 -22.31 0.11
N TYR A 168 -25.57 -22.40 -0.17
CA TYR A 168 -24.50 -21.81 0.62
C TYR A 168 -23.36 -21.33 -0.28
N ALA A 169 -22.60 -20.34 0.20
CA ALA A 169 -21.49 -19.75 -0.54
C ALA A 169 -20.23 -20.65 -0.49
N THR A 170 -19.73 -21.00 -1.66
CA THR A 170 -18.45 -21.65 -1.93
C THR A 170 -17.63 -20.78 -2.90
N ILE A 171 -16.36 -21.13 -3.14
CA ILE A 171 -15.45 -20.37 -4.02
C ILE A 171 -15.98 -20.26 -5.46
N ASP A 172 -16.79 -21.22 -5.89
CA ASP A 172 -17.43 -21.25 -7.21
C ASP A 172 -18.91 -20.85 -7.17
N THR A 173 -19.37 -20.19 -6.10
CA THR A 173 -20.72 -19.63 -6.03
C THR A 173 -20.82 -18.37 -6.87
N PHE A 174 -21.85 -18.34 -7.72
CA PHE A 174 -22.24 -17.13 -8.41
C PHE A 174 -23.23 -16.34 -7.57
N MET A 175 -23.06 -15.03 -7.61
CA MET A 175 -23.88 -14.08 -6.88
C MET A 175 -24.50 -13.07 -7.84
N THR A 176 -25.78 -12.78 -7.61
CA THR A 176 -26.46 -11.63 -8.20
C THR A 176 -26.71 -10.57 -7.13
N SER A 177 -26.46 -9.32 -7.48
CA SER A 177 -26.73 -8.17 -6.61
C SER A 177 -27.92 -7.39 -7.13
N GLN A 178 -29.03 -7.43 -6.37
CA GLN A 178 -30.27 -6.76 -6.72
C GLN A 178 -30.49 -5.56 -5.81
N GLN A 179 -30.71 -4.39 -6.37
CA GLN A 179 -31.10 -3.21 -5.61
C GLN A 179 -32.62 -3.22 -5.35
N ARG A 180 -33.07 -2.51 -4.31
CA ARG A 180 -34.48 -2.44 -3.87
C ARG A 180 -35.50 -2.04 -4.95
N PHE A 181 -35.11 -1.35 -6.01
CA PHE A 181 -35.98 -0.92 -7.13
C PHE A 181 -36.03 -1.95 -8.28
N ASP A 182 -35.87 -3.24 -7.97
CA ASP A 182 -35.87 -4.35 -8.92
C ASP A 182 -34.89 -4.22 -10.09
N LYS A 183 -33.72 -3.64 -9.81
CA LYS A 183 -32.62 -3.54 -10.76
C LYS A 183 -31.43 -4.38 -10.32
N PHE A 184 -30.81 -5.06 -11.28
CA PHE A 184 -29.66 -5.91 -11.08
C PHE A 184 -28.39 -5.16 -11.46
N LEU A 185 -27.34 -5.38 -10.67
CA LEU A 185 -25.98 -4.98 -11.02
C LEU A 185 -25.47 -5.93 -12.10
N GLY A 186 -24.97 -5.39 -13.20
CA GLY A 186 -24.46 -6.21 -14.30
C GLY A 186 -23.42 -5.49 -15.15
N LEU A 187 -22.60 -6.28 -15.83
CA LEU A 187 -21.62 -5.79 -16.78
C LEU A 187 -22.28 -5.46 -18.13
N ARG A 188 -21.89 -4.33 -18.70
CA ARG A 188 -22.32 -3.89 -20.03
C ARG A 188 -21.20 -4.17 -21.02
N HIS A 189 -21.13 -5.41 -21.51
CA HIS A 189 -20.04 -5.88 -22.36
C HIS A 189 -19.87 -5.10 -23.68
N ASP A 190 -20.96 -4.53 -24.19
CA ASP A 190 -20.97 -3.74 -25.43
C ASP A 190 -20.43 -2.32 -25.23
N PHE A 191 -20.26 -1.87 -23.98
CA PHE A 191 -19.87 -0.52 -23.63
C PHE A 191 -18.50 -0.51 -22.95
N GLN A 192 -17.55 0.17 -23.60
CA GLN A 192 -16.18 0.30 -23.11
C GLN A 192 -15.96 1.70 -22.52
N VAL A 193 -15.20 1.75 -21.44
CA VAL A 193 -14.80 3.00 -20.78
C VAL A 193 -13.29 3.09 -20.81
N ASN A 194 -12.76 4.13 -21.43
CA ASN A 194 -11.32 4.39 -21.46
C ASN A 194 -10.94 5.25 -20.27
N ILE A 195 -10.09 4.73 -19.40
CA ILE A 195 -9.51 5.49 -18.29
C ILE A 195 -8.00 5.49 -18.49
N GLY A 196 -7.46 6.64 -18.93
CA GLY A 196 -6.06 6.73 -19.33
C GLY A 196 -5.76 5.86 -20.55
N LYS A 197 -4.84 4.89 -20.40
CA LYS A 197 -4.46 3.94 -21.47
C LYS A 197 -5.18 2.60 -21.37
N GLU A 198 -6.01 2.41 -20.35
CA GLU A 198 -6.68 1.14 -20.07
C GLU A 198 -8.13 1.20 -20.52
N VAL A 199 -8.62 0.05 -21.00
CA VAL A 199 -9.98 -0.13 -21.51
C VAL A 199 -10.75 -1.02 -20.54
N PHE A 200 -11.80 -0.47 -19.95
CA PHE A 200 -12.67 -1.15 -19.00
C PHE A 200 -14.04 -1.43 -19.60
N LYS A 201 -14.82 -2.28 -18.94
CA LYS A 201 -16.25 -2.47 -19.24
C LYS A 201 -17.09 -1.66 -18.27
N GLU A 202 -18.18 -1.08 -18.77
CA GLU A 202 -19.12 -0.34 -17.93
C GLU A 202 -19.87 -1.31 -17.00
N VAL A 203 -20.00 -0.95 -15.72
CA VAL A 203 -20.86 -1.63 -14.74
C VAL A 203 -22.08 -0.74 -14.50
N ALA A 204 -23.28 -1.29 -14.62
CA ALA A 204 -24.50 -0.49 -14.47
C ALA A 204 -25.70 -1.29 -13.96
N CYS A 205 -26.69 -0.59 -13.41
CA CYS A 205 -27.96 -1.19 -13.04
C CYS A 205 -28.92 -1.31 -14.23
N HIS A 206 -29.63 -2.43 -14.35
CA HIS A 206 -30.68 -2.66 -15.36
C HIS A 206 -31.86 -3.46 -14.80
N ASN A 207 -32.96 -3.41 -15.55
CA ASN A 207 -34.18 -4.18 -15.32
C ASN A 207 -34.38 -5.30 -16.37
N LYS A 208 -33.34 -5.62 -17.18
CA LYS A 208 -33.39 -6.77 -18.11
C LYS A 208 -33.32 -8.09 -17.34
N GLY A 209 -33.83 -9.18 -17.93
CA GLY A 209 -33.74 -10.51 -17.35
C GLY A 209 -32.29 -10.90 -17.03
N ILE A 210 -32.11 -11.65 -15.94
CA ILE A 210 -30.78 -12.04 -15.43
C ILE A 210 -30.08 -12.88 -16.50
N GLY A 211 -28.98 -12.36 -17.03
CA GLY A 211 -28.09 -13.06 -17.94
C GLY A 211 -26.79 -13.46 -17.27
N VAL A 212 -25.95 -14.23 -17.98
CA VAL A 212 -24.62 -14.65 -17.50
C VAL A 212 -23.74 -13.45 -17.09
N ASN A 213 -23.98 -12.29 -17.69
CA ASN A 213 -23.23 -11.05 -17.45
C ASN A 213 -23.57 -10.34 -16.13
N ASP A 214 -24.56 -10.84 -15.39
CA ASP A 214 -25.02 -10.28 -14.12
C ASP A 214 -24.52 -11.11 -12.91
N ASN A 215 -23.82 -12.21 -13.20
CA ASN A 215 -23.24 -13.10 -12.20
C ASN A 215 -21.82 -12.64 -11.84
N CYS A 216 -21.58 -12.45 -10.55
CA CYS A 216 -20.25 -12.21 -9.99
C CYS A 216 -19.79 -13.43 -9.20
N CYS A 217 -18.56 -13.89 -9.37
CA CYS A 217 -17.96 -14.90 -8.51
C CYS A 217 -17.50 -14.28 -7.19
N ILE A 218 -17.60 -15.04 -6.10
CA ILE A 218 -16.97 -14.68 -4.83
C ILE A 218 -15.58 -15.30 -4.79
N GLU A 219 -14.55 -14.46 -4.87
CA GLU A 219 -13.16 -14.89 -4.69
C GLU A 219 -12.66 -14.43 -3.30
N LEU A 220 -12.18 -15.38 -2.50
CA LEU A 220 -11.43 -15.05 -1.29
C LEU A 220 -10.04 -14.61 -1.72
N ILE A 221 -9.67 -13.37 -1.40
CA ILE A 221 -8.32 -12.88 -1.56
C ILE A 221 -7.56 -13.28 -0.29
N GLU A 222 -6.74 -14.33 -0.39
CA GLU A 222 -5.80 -14.74 0.66
C GLU A 222 -4.58 -13.82 0.75
#